data_AF-A0A257QS66-F1
#
_entry.id   AF-A0A257QS66-F1
#
_cell.length_a   1.000
_cell.length_b   1.000
_cell.length_c   1.000
_cell.angle_alpha   90.00
_cell.angle_beta   90.00
_cell.angle_gamma   90.00
#
_symmetry.space_group_name_H-M   'P 1'
#
loop_
_entity.id
_entity.type
_entity.pdbx_description
1 polymer ?
#
loop_
_entity_poly.entity_id
_entity_poly.type
_entity_poly.pdbx_seq_one_letter_code
_entity_poly.pdbx_strand_id
1 'polypeptide(L)'
;MNIYEWGLECFLLVLLGATLFHARRLERALGVISADRLALQEIIARVAGFMEEADAGIAALRQTAEEIGRELAAECARAQIAKDDVLLLLRRVDAAAERLGPIIRQARFGQDGPAHPDPPPRRQSKAEQDLLKALKLSR
;
A
#
# COMPACT_ATOMS: atom_id res chain seq x y z
N MET A 1 16.19 88.07 28.08
CA MET A 1 15.88 86.62 28.20
C MET A 1 16.84 86.05 29.21
N ASN A 2 16.35 85.65 30.38
CA ASN A 2 17.22 85.15 31.45
C ASN A 2 17.58 83.68 31.17
N ILE A 3 18.81 83.28 31.50
CA ILE A 3 19.33 81.90 31.30
C ILE A 3 18.40 80.83 31.91
N TYR A 4 17.64 81.19 32.95
CA TYR A 4 16.67 80.35 33.64
C TYR A 4 15.44 79.99 32.78
N GLU A 5 14.96 80.90 31.94
CA GLU A 5 13.81 80.64 31.04
C GLU A 5 14.20 79.60 29.98
N TRP A 6 15.38 79.75 29.39
CA TRP A 6 15.93 78.80 28.42
C TRP A 6 16.14 77.40 29.03
N GLY A 7 16.61 77.32 30.28
CA GLY A 7 16.77 76.05 30.99
C GLY A 7 15.45 75.31 31.18
N LEU A 8 14.39 76.04 31.58
CA LEU A 8 13.05 75.48 31.76
C LEU A 8 12.41 75.05 30.43
N GLU A 9 12.52 75.87 29.38
CA GLU A 9 12.02 75.53 28.04
C GLU A 9 12.70 74.27 27.50
N CYS A 10 14.02 74.17 27.64
CA CYS A 10 14.77 73.00 27.20
C CYS A 10 14.39 71.74 28.00
N PHE A 11 14.21 71.87 29.32
CA PHE A 11 13.74 70.77 30.16
C PHE A 11 12.33 70.30 29.76
N LEU A 12 11.41 71.24 29.50
CA LEU A 12 10.04 70.95 29.08
C LEU A 12 10.02 70.24 27.71
N LEU A 13 10.84 70.71 26.76
CA LEU A 13 11.01 70.08 25.44
C LEU A 13 11.52 68.64 25.56
N VAL A 14 12.50 68.39 26.44
CA VAL A 14 13.02 67.05 26.69
C VAL A 14 11.95 66.16 27.32
N LEU A 15 11.19 66.64 28.30
CA LEU A 15 10.11 65.90 28.94
C LEU A 15 9.02 65.52 27.92
N LEU A 16 8.65 66.45 27.03
CA LEU A 16 7.67 66.23 25.97
C LEU A 16 8.18 65.23 24.93
N GLY A 17 9.46 65.35 24.55
CA GLY A 17 10.11 64.40 23.65
C GLY A 17 10.12 62.98 24.24
N ALA A 18 10.44 62.85 25.53
CA ALA A 18 10.44 61.57 26.24
C ALA A 18 9.04 60.94 26.32
N THR A 19 8.01 61.73 26.59
CA THR A 19 6.61 61.23 26.63
C THR A 19 6.13 60.80 25.24
N LEU A 20 6.42 61.59 24.21
CA LEU A 20 6.06 61.25 22.83
C LEU A 20 6.79 59.99 22.35
N PHE A 21 8.05 59.82 22.75
CA PHE A 21 8.82 58.61 22.47
C PHE A 21 8.21 57.37 23.14
N HIS A 22 7.79 57.47 24.40
CA HIS A 22 7.11 56.38 25.10
C HIS A 22 5.76 56.02 24.48
N ALA A 23 4.96 57.01 24.08
CA ALA A 23 3.68 56.76 23.39
C ALA A 23 3.88 55.98 22.09
N ARG A 24 4.84 56.39 21.24
CA ARG A 24 5.16 55.67 19.99
C ARG A 24 5.74 54.27 20.21
N ARG A 25 6.53 54.08 21.27
CA ARG A 25 7.08 52.76 21.60
C ARG A 25 5.96 51.79 21.98
N LEU A 26 4.93 52.27 22.67
CA LEU A 26 3.79 51.47 23.10
C LEU A 26 2.91 51.05 21.92
N GLU A 27 2.65 51.97 20.99
CA GLU A 27 1.90 51.69 19.74
C GLU A 27 2.58 50.59 18.92
N ARG A 28 3.92 50.62 18.81
CA ARG A 28 4.68 49.58 18.10
C ARG A 28 4.66 48.23 18.81
N ALA A 29 4.79 48.21 20.14
CA ALA A 29 4.76 46.98 20.91
C ALA A 29 3.39 46.28 20.82
N LEU A 30 2.30 47.05 20.86
CA LEU A 30 0.94 46.55 20.65
C LEU A 30 0.74 46.03 19.22
N GLY A 31 1.30 46.72 18.23
CA GLY A 31 1.26 46.30 16.82
C GLY A 31 1.88 44.91 16.60
N VAL A 32 3.07 44.66 17.16
CA VAL A 32 3.76 43.37 17.01
C VAL A 32 2.96 42.22 17.64
N ILE A 33 2.40 42.41 18.83
CA ILE A 33 1.60 41.38 19.51
C ILE A 33 0.30 41.10 18.75
N SER A 34 -0.33 42.13 18.15
CA SER A 34 -1.53 41.95 17.35
C SER A 34 -1.27 41.18 16.04
N ALA A 35 -0.13 41.45 15.38
CA ALA A 35 0.29 40.75 14.18
C ALA A 35 0.60 39.27 14.47
N ASP A 36 1.28 39.00 15.58
CA ASP A 36 1.59 37.63 16.01
C ASP A 36 0.31 36.84 16.32
N ARG A 37 -0.68 37.46 16.98
CA ARG A 37 -2.00 36.84 17.20
C ARG A 37 -2.74 36.50 15.91
N LEU A 38 -2.67 37.37 14.90
CA LEU A 38 -3.28 37.11 13.59
C LEU A 38 -2.58 35.94 12.88
N ALA A 39 -1.25 35.91 12.91
CA ALA A 39 -0.47 34.81 12.35
C ALA A 39 -0.78 33.47 13.04
N LEU A 40 -0.88 33.47 14.38
CA LEU A 40 -1.29 32.30 15.16
C LEU A 40 -2.70 31.84 14.80
N GLN A 41 -3.65 32.75 14.66
CA GLN A 41 -5.02 32.42 14.25
C GLN A 41 -5.07 31.79 12.86
N GLU A 42 -4.28 32.30 11.91
CA GLU A 42 -4.19 31.73 10.56
C GLU A 42 -3.61 30.31 10.58
N ILE A 43 -2.56 30.08 11.36
CA ILE A 43 -1.95 28.75 11.51
C ILE A 43 -2.96 27.78 12.13
N ILE A 44 -3.65 28.17 13.19
CA ILE A 44 -4.66 27.32 13.84
C ILE A 44 -5.78 26.97 12.87
N ALA A 45 -6.28 27.94 12.09
CA ALA A 45 -7.31 27.70 11.09
C ALA A 45 -6.84 26.71 10.01
N ARG A 46 -5.58 26.84 9.56
CA ARG A 46 -5.00 25.93 8.58
C ARG A 46 -4.80 24.52 9.14
N VAL A 47 -4.34 24.39 10.39
CA VAL A 47 -4.19 23.09 11.06
C VAL A 47 -5.54 22.42 11.26
N ALA A 48 -6.56 23.17 11.64
CA ALA A 48 -7.92 22.64 11.76
C ALA A 48 -8.42 22.08 10.41
N GLY A 49 -8.17 22.80 9.31
CA GLY A 49 -8.48 22.31 7.96
C GLY A 49 -7.72 21.02 7.60
N PHE A 50 -6.42 20.94 7.92
CA PHE A 50 -5.64 19.72 7.69
C PHE A 50 -6.11 18.54 8.55
N MET A 51 -6.58 18.79 9.78
CA MET A 51 -7.14 17.75 10.63
C MET A 51 -8.47 17.22 10.06
N GLU A 52 -9.34 18.10 9.57
CA GLU A 52 -10.60 17.70 8.94
C GLU A 52 -10.36 16.86 7.67
N GLU A 53 -9.39 17.26 6.85
CA GLU A 53 -8.99 16.50 5.65
C GLU A 53 -8.34 15.16 6.01
N ALA A 54 -7.52 15.12 7.07
CA ALA A 54 -6.93 13.88 7.57
C ALA A 54 -7.99 12.92 8.12
N ASP A 55 -8.96 13.41 8.88
CA ASP A 55 -10.06 12.61 9.40
C ASP A 55 -10.92 12.05 8.26
N ALA A 56 -11.21 12.84 7.23
CA ALA A 56 -11.89 12.39 6.02
C ALA A 56 -11.08 11.30 5.28
N GLY A 57 -9.77 11.48 5.17
CA GLY A 57 -8.86 10.49 4.57
C GLY A 57 -8.82 9.18 5.34
N ILE A 58 -8.77 9.22 6.68
CA ILE A 58 -8.80 8.03 7.54
C ILE A 58 -10.14 7.31 7.40
N ALA A 59 -11.25 8.05 7.36
CA ALA A 59 -12.58 7.47 7.16
C ALA A 59 -12.68 6.75 5.81
N ALA A 60 -12.18 7.36 4.74
CA ALA A 60 -12.12 6.75 3.41
C ALA A 60 -11.24 5.49 3.39
N LEU A 61 -10.04 5.56 3.98
CA LEU A 61 -9.15 4.40 4.09
C LEU A 61 -9.81 3.25 4.85
N ARG A 62 -10.48 3.54 5.95
CA ARG A 62 -11.22 2.53 6.72
C ARG A 62 -12.33 1.89 5.88
N GLN A 63 -13.10 2.69 5.16
CA GLN A 63 -14.15 2.17 4.28
C GLN A 63 -13.57 1.25 3.20
N THR A 64 -12.52 1.68 2.51
CA THR A 64 -11.86 0.86 1.47
C THR A 64 -11.26 -0.43 2.05
N ALA A 65 -10.69 -0.37 3.25
CA ALA A 65 -10.15 -1.55 3.93
C ALA A 65 -11.26 -2.54 4.31
N GLU A 66 -12.42 -2.06 4.76
CA GLU A 66 -13.59 -2.91 5.04
C GLU A 66 -14.14 -3.54 3.76
N GLU A 67 -14.18 -2.80 2.65
CA GLU A 67 -14.62 -3.30 1.34
C GLU A 67 -13.68 -4.39 0.80
N ILE A 68 -12.37 -4.11 0.75
CA ILE A 68 -11.35 -5.08 0.33
C ILE A 68 -11.35 -6.30 1.25
N GLY A 69 -11.52 -6.10 2.55
CA GLY A 69 -11.61 -7.19 3.53
C GLY A 69 -12.79 -8.12 3.25
N ARG A 70 -13.97 -7.57 2.89
CA ARG A 70 -15.14 -8.37 2.50
C ARG A 70 -14.93 -9.11 1.19
N GLU A 71 -14.33 -8.46 0.20
CA GLU A 71 -14.05 -9.08 -1.09
C GLU A 71 -13.05 -10.24 -0.94
N LEU A 72 -11.98 -10.03 -0.20
CA LEU A 72 -10.97 -11.06 0.08
C LEU A 72 -11.56 -12.23 0.88
N ALA A 73 -12.42 -11.96 1.86
CA ALA A 73 -13.13 -13.01 2.60
C ALA A 73 -14.04 -13.85 1.67
N ALA A 74 -14.73 -13.21 0.74
CA ALA A 74 -15.56 -13.90 -0.24
C ALA A 74 -14.71 -14.73 -1.21
N GLU A 75 -13.56 -14.22 -1.64
CA GLU A 75 -12.63 -14.95 -2.50
C GLU A 75 -12.01 -16.15 -1.79
N CYS A 76 -11.57 -15.99 -0.54
CA CYS A 76 -11.11 -17.09 0.31
C CYS A 76 -12.19 -18.18 0.48
N ALA A 77 -13.45 -17.78 0.67
CA ALA A 77 -14.55 -18.75 0.77
C ALA A 77 -14.74 -19.54 -0.53
N ARG A 78 -14.66 -18.88 -1.70
CA ARG A 78 -14.72 -19.55 -3.02
C ARG A 78 -13.54 -20.49 -3.23
N ALA A 79 -12.33 -20.06 -2.88
CA ALA A 79 -11.12 -20.87 -2.97
C ALA A 79 -11.20 -22.11 -2.07
N GLN A 80 -11.76 -21.96 -0.87
CA GLN A 80 -11.96 -23.07 0.05
C GLN A 80 -12.97 -24.10 -0.50
N ILE A 81 -14.07 -23.66 -1.09
CA ILE A 81 -15.04 -24.55 -1.77
C ILE A 81 -14.34 -25.31 -2.91
N ALA A 82 -13.61 -24.61 -3.78
CA ALA A 82 -12.90 -25.23 -4.90
C ALA A 82 -11.85 -26.26 -4.42
N LYS A 83 -11.13 -25.95 -3.34
CA LYS A 83 -10.19 -26.88 -2.71
C LYS A 83 -10.91 -28.13 -2.19
N ASP A 84 -12.04 -27.96 -1.51
CA ASP A 84 -12.81 -29.06 -0.95
C ASP A 84 -13.36 -29.97 -2.06
N ASP A 85 -13.79 -29.39 -3.18
CA ASP A 85 -14.22 -30.12 -4.38
C ASP A 85 -13.08 -30.93 -4.99
N VAL A 86 -11.88 -30.35 -5.13
CA VAL A 86 -10.69 -31.05 -5.63
C VAL A 86 -10.30 -32.21 -4.71
N LEU A 87 -10.35 -32.01 -3.39
CA LEU A 87 -10.09 -33.07 -2.42
C LEU A 87 -11.12 -34.20 -2.51
N LEU A 88 -12.38 -33.87 -2.75
CA LEU A 88 -13.44 -34.85 -2.94
C LEU A 88 -13.24 -35.67 -4.23
N LEU A 89 -12.86 -35.00 -5.33
CA LEU A 89 -12.52 -35.69 -6.58
C LEU A 89 -11.33 -36.61 -6.40
N LEU A 90 -10.28 -36.17 -5.68
CA LEU A 90 -9.10 -37.00 -5.41
C LEU A 90 -9.48 -38.29 -4.65
N ARG A 91 -10.29 -38.17 -3.58
CA ARG A 91 -10.77 -39.34 -2.82
C ARG A 91 -11.56 -40.32 -3.71
N ARG A 92 -12.34 -39.79 -4.66
CA ARG A 92 -13.10 -40.64 -5.61
C ARG A 92 -12.17 -41.34 -6.60
N VAL A 93 -11.14 -40.65 -7.09
CA VAL A 93 -10.12 -41.23 -7.98
C VAL A 93 -9.35 -42.34 -7.26
N ASP A 94 -8.93 -42.12 -6.02
CA ASP A 94 -8.25 -43.15 -5.22
C ASP A 94 -9.14 -44.39 -5.04
N ALA A 95 -10.42 -44.21 -4.70
CA ALA A 95 -11.36 -45.32 -4.57
C ALA A 95 -11.61 -46.05 -5.90
N ALA A 96 -11.62 -45.34 -7.03
CA ALA A 96 -11.74 -45.95 -8.36
C ALA A 96 -10.47 -46.72 -8.75
N ALA A 97 -9.28 -46.16 -8.46
CA ALA A 97 -8.00 -46.81 -8.69
C ALA A 97 -7.86 -48.11 -7.89
N GLU A 98 -8.29 -48.11 -6.61
CA GLU A 98 -8.28 -49.31 -5.77
C GLU A 98 -9.18 -50.42 -6.31
N ARG A 99 -10.31 -50.07 -6.95
CA ARG A 99 -11.21 -51.03 -7.61
C ARG A 99 -10.67 -51.53 -8.96
N LEU A 100 -10.00 -50.68 -9.72
CA LEU A 100 -9.44 -51.02 -11.03
C LEU A 100 -8.15 -51.86 -10.92
N GLY A 101 -7.35 -51.64 -9.89
CA GLY A 101 -6.10 -52.38 -9.63
C GLY A 101 -6.23 -53.91 -9.70
N PRO A 102 -7.15 -54.55 -8.95
CA PRO A 102 -7.35 -56.00 -9.00
C PRO A 102 -7.92 -56.47 -10.35
N ILE A 103 -8.80 -55.70 -11.00
CA ILE A 103 -9.38 -56.05 -12.31
C ILE A 103 -8.30 -56.07 -13.39
N ILE A 104 -7.44 -55.05 -13.43
CA ILE A 104 -6.33 -54.97 -14.39
C ILE A 104 -5.32 -56.08 -14.12
N ARG A 105 -5.00 -56.39 -12.86
CA ARG A 105 -4.14 -57.54 -12.52
C ARG A 105 -4.75 -58.86 -12.99
N GLN A 106 -6.03 -59.11 -12.76
CA GLN A 106 -6.72 -60.32 -13.25
C GLN A 106 -6.74 -60.39 -14.79
N ALA A 107 -7.02 -59.28 -15.47
CA ALA A 107 -6.95 -59.23 -16.93
C ALA A 107 -5.53 -59.52 -17.46
N ARG A 108 -4.49 -59.11 -16.72
CA ARG A 108 -3.10 -59.38 -17.06
C ARG A 108 -2.69 -60.83 -16.80
N PHE A 109 -3.12 -61.43 -15.69
CA PHE A 109 -2.92 -62.86 -15.40
C PHE A 109 -3.73 -63.77 -16.34
N GLY A 110 -4.84 -63.30 -16.90
CA GLY A 110 -5.55 -64.00 -17.98
C GLY A 110 -4.92 -63.82 -19.37
N GLN A 111 -3.96 -62.90 -19.50
CA GLN A 111 -3.18 -62.63 -20.72
C GLN A 111 -1.74 -63.15 -20.63
N ASP A 112 -1.45 -64.12 -19.76
CA ASP A 112 -0.25 -64.97 -19.87
C ASP A 112 -0.38 -65.96 -21.06
N GLY A 113 -0.73 -65.42 -22.23
CA GLY A 113 -0.39 -65.95 -23.54
C GLY A 113 0.94 -65.33 -24.00
N PRO A 114 1.67 -65.98 -24.94
CA PRO A 114 3.09 -65.77 -25.11
C PRO A 114 3.46 -64.31 -25.42
N ALA A 115 4.52 -63.86 -24.75
CA ALA A 115 5.26 -62.61 -24.91
C ALA A 115 4.82 -61.73 -26.11
N HIS A 116 4.17 -60.61 -25.79
CA HIS A 116 4.04 -59.51 -26.74
C HIS A 116 5.46 -59.04 -27.12
N PRO A 117 5.79 -58.91 -28.43
CA PRO A 117 7.08 -58.42 -28.83
C PRO A 117 7.25 -56.97 -28.35
N ASP A 118 8.49 -56.62 -28.03
CA ASP A 118 8.91 -55.30 -27.57
C ASP A 118 8.23 -54.14 -28.32
N PRO A 119 7.92 -53.02 -27.63
CA PRO A 119 7.35 -51.86 -28.27
C PRO A 119 8.26 -51.40 -29.42
N PRO A 120 7.72 -51.05 -30.60
CA PRO A 120 8.53 -50.61 -31.73
C PRO A 120 9.38 -49.41 -31.31
N PRO A 121 10.62 -49.28 -31.83
CA PRO A 121 11.51 -48.20 -31.47
C PRO A 121 10.79 -46.88 -31.72
N ARG A 122 10.66 -46.05 -30.66
CA ARG A 122 10.07 -44.72 -30.73
C ARG A 122 10.70 -44.00 -31.92
N ARG A 123 9.92 -43.75 -32.97
CA ARG A 123 10.36 -42.94 -34.10
C ARG A 123 10.78 -41.58 -33.54
N GLN A 124 12.08 -41.33 -33.48
CA GLN A 124 12.64 -40.06 -33.02
C GLN A 124 11.92 -38.93 -33.74
N SER A 125 11.33 -38.03 -32.95
CA SER A 125 10.52 -36.94 -33.47
C SER A 125 11.39 -36.04 -34.34
N LYS A 126 10.88 -35.56 -35.48
CA LYS A 126 11.58 -34.65 -36.39
C LYS A 126 12.23 -33.46 -35.65
N ALA A 127 11.61 -33.01 -34.56
CA ALA A 127 12.12 -31.95 -33.71
C ALA A 127 13.49 -32.29 -33.08
N GLU A 128 13.71 -33.54 -32.68
CA GLU A 128 14.96 -34.01 -32.09
C GLU A 128 16.08 -34.10 -33.14
N GLN A 129 15.73 -34.45 -34.38
CA GLN A 129 16.68 -34.48 -35.51
C GLN A 129 17.13 -33.08 -35.93
N ASP A 130 16.22 -32.10 -35.91
CA ASP A 130 16.56 -30.70 -36.21
C ASP A 130 17.45 -30.09 -35.13
N LEU A 131 17.18 -30.41 -33.86
CA LEU A 131 17.99 -29.96 -32.73
C LEU A 131 19.42 -30.51 -32.82
N LEU A 132 19.57 -31.79 -33.20
CA LEU A 132 20.89 -32.41 -33.40
C LEU A 132 21.64 -31.86 -34.62
N LYS A 133 20.95 -31.41 -35.68
CA LYS A 133 21.58 -30.73 -36.81
C LYS A 133 22.05 -29.34 -36.43
N ALA A 134 21.22 -28.58 -35.71
CA ALA A 134 21.58 -27.26 -35.22
C ALA A 134 22.82 -27.30 -34.31
N LEU A 135 22.89 -28.29 -33.42
CA LEU A 135 24.02 -28.49 -32.50
C LEU A 135 25.32 -28.93 -33.20
N LYS A 136 25.23 -29.62 -34.35
CA LYS A 136 26.41 -30.00 -35.15
C LYS A 136 26.94 -28.86 -36.01
N LEU A 137 26.09 -27.92 -36.41
CA LEU A 137 26.48 -26.73 -37.17
C LEU A 137 27.12 -25.64 -36.30
N SER A 138 26.93 -25.71 -34.98
CA SER A 138 27.47 -24.74 -34.03
C SER A 138 28.81 -25.16 -33.40
N ARG A 139 29.50 -26.16 -33.94
CA ARG A 139 30.82 -26.63 -33.50
C ARG A 139 31.83 -26.49 -34.63
#